data_AF-A0A165YKK0-F1
#
_entry.id   AF-A0A165YKK0-F1
#
_cell.length_a   1.000
_cell.length_b   1.000
_cell.length_c   1.000
_cell.angle_alpha   90.00
_cell.angle_beta   90.00
_cell.angle_gamma   90.00
#
_symmetry.space_group_name_H-M   'P 1'
#
loop_
_entity.id
_entity.type
_entity.pdbx_description
1 polymer ?
#
loop_
_entity_poly.entity_id
_entity_poly.type
_entity_poly.pdbx_seq_one_letter_code
_entity_poly.pdbx_strand_id
1 'polypeptide(L)'
;MAVCPYCNTYRPTPSGMRTHIKQAPNCARLDRLALFELMQRSRPFNFDDPEMGADQDDEPPPGSPPDVAMDVDGEALNDDK
;
A
#
# COMPACT_ATOMS: atom_id res chain seq x y z
N MET A 1 7.22 -31.11 -5.39
CA MET A 1 8.32 -30.65 -4.53
C MET A 1 8.86 -29.36 -5.11
N ALA A 2 9.16 -28.33 -4.31
CA ALA A 2 9.54 -27.01 -4.81
C ALA A 2 10.92 -26.60 -4.32
N VAL A 3 11.71 -25.98 -5.21
CA VAL A 3 13.01 -25.36 -4.91
C VAL A 3 12.81 -23.85 -4.90
N CYS A 4 13.40 -23.17 -3.92
CA CYS A 4 13.31 -21.73 -3.83
C CYS A 4 14.07 -21.11 -5.02
N PRO A 5 13.44 -20.23 -5.82
CA PRO A 5 14.07 -19.66 -7.01
C PRO A 5 15.24 -18.73 -6.68
N TYR A 6 15.38 -18.30 -5.42
CA TYR A 6 16.36 -17.28 -5.02
C TYR A 6 17.60 -17.87 -4.33
N CYS A 7 17.48 -19.02 -3.66
CA CYS A 7 18.54 -19.53 -2.79
C CYS A 7 18.70 -21.06 -2.85
N ASN A 8 18.11 -21.71 -3.86
CA ASN A 8 18.18 -23.16 -4.10
C ASN A 8 17.78 -24.04 -2.90
N THR A 9 17.08 -23.47 -1.93
CA THR A 9 16.64 -24.19 -0.74
C THR A 9 15.43 -25.04 -1.10
N TYR A 10 15.50 -26.32 -0.74
CA TYR A 10 14.43 -27.27 -0.96
C TYR A 10 13.35 -27.16 0.13
N ARG A 11 12.07 -27.18 -0.28
CA ARG A 11 10.94 -27.32 0.65
C ARG A 11 9.95 -28.38 0.14
N PRO A 12 9.53 -29.32 1.02
CA PRO A 12 8.65 -30.41 0.63
C PRO A 12 7.21 -29.94 0.34
N THR A 13 6.75 -28.89 1.04
CA THR A 13 5.39 -28.37 0.91
C THR A 13 5.38 -26.94 0.33
N PRO A 14 4.32 -26.57 -0.42
CA PRO A 14 4.18 -25.21 -0.96
C PRO A 14 4.04 -24.16 0.16
N SER A 15 3.35 -24.50 1.26
CA SER A 15 3.24 -23.62 2.43
C SER A 15 4.60 -23.36 3.07
N GLY A 16 5.43 -24.41 3.21
CA GLY A 16 6.79 -24.27 3.73
C GLY A 16 7.69 -23.41 2.83
N MET A 17 7.46 -23.43 1.50
CA MET A 17 8.14 -22.53 0.57
C MET A 17 7.74 -21.07 0.78
N ARG A 18 6.45 -20.78 0.90
CA ARG A 18 5.95 -19.42 1.17
C ARG A 18 6.49 -18.87 2.48
N THR A 19 6.49 -19.69 3.54
CA THR A 19 7.04 -19.31 4.84
C THR A 19 8.55 -19.05 4.75
N HIS A 20 9.29 -19.89 4.03
CA HIS A 20 10.72 -19.70 3.81
C HIS A 20 11.03 -18.37 3.09
N ILE A 21 10.33 -18.07 2.00
CA ILE A 21 10.52 -16.82 1.24
C ILE A 21 10.26 -15.61 2.15
N LYS A 22 9.21 -15.65 2.98
CA LYS A 22 8.89 -14.56 3.92
C LYS A 22 9.89 -14.40 5.07
N GLN A 23 10.41 -15.50 5.60
CA GLN A 23 11.31 -15.49 6.76
C GLN A 23 12.78 -15.21 6.38
N ALA A 24 13.18 -15.57 5.16
CA ALA A 24 14.54 -15.29 4.68
C ALA A 24 14.61 -13.87 4.10
N PRO A 25 15.36 -12.93 4.72
CA PRO A 25 15.31 -11.52 4.35
C PRO A 25 15.78 -11.26 2.91
N ASN A 26 16.77 -12.00 2.43
CA ASN A 26 17.24 -11.91 1.05
C ASN A 26 16.17 -12.40 0.06
N CYS A 27 15.56 -13.55 0.32
CA CYS A 27 14.49 -14.09 -0.52
C CYS A 27 13.26 -13.17 -0.54
N ALA A 28 12.87 -12.62 0.62
CA ALA A 28 11.76 -11.68 0.71
C ALA A 28 12.02 -10.40 -0.11
N ARG A 29 13.25 -9.89 -0.09
CA ARG A 29 13.63 -8.71 -0.88
C ARG A 29 13.60 -9.01 -2.38
N LEU A 30 14.14 -10.16 -2.79
CA LEU A 30 14.13 -10.58 -4.20
C LEU A 30 12.71 -10.84 -4.71
N ASP A 31 11.84 -11.40 -3.86
CA ASP A 31 10.43 -11.63 -4.20
C ASP A 31 9.68 -10.31 -4.43
N ARG A 32 9.92 -9.29 -3.60
CA ARG A 32 9.37 -7.95 -3.80
C ARG A 32 9.88 -7.30 -5.09
N LEU A 33 11.17 -7.47 -5.40
CA LEU A 33 11.76 -6.96 -6.64
C LEU A 33 11.15 -7.62 -7.87
N ALA A 34 10.98 -8.95 -7.84
CA ALA A 34 10.33 -9.69 -8.92
C ALA A 34 8.87 -9.26 -9.12
N LEU A 35 8.13 -9.03 -8.03
CA LEU A 35 6.78 -8.47 -8.10
C LEU A 35 6.77 -7.05 -8.68
N PHE A 36 7.73 -6.22 -8.30
CA PHE A 36 7.85 -4.86 -8.83
C PHE A 36 8.14 -4.86 -10.34
N GLU A 37 9.07 -5.70 -10.80
CA GLU A 37 9.36 -5.86 -12.23
C GLU A 37 8.12 -6.35 -13.01
N LEU A 38 7.38 -7.31 -12.45
CA LEU A 38 6.13 -7.78 -13.04
C LEU A 38 5.10 -6.65 -13.15
N MET A 39 4.95 -5.85 -12.09
CA MET A 39 4.04 -4.71 -12.06
C MET A 39 4.44 -3.65 -13.09
N GLN A 40 5.72 -3.30 -13.20
CA GLN A 40 6.23 -2.39 -14.22
C GLN A 40 6.02 -2.91 -15.64
N ARG A 41 6.17 -4.22 -15.86
CA ARG A 41 5.88 -4.83 -17.15
C ARG A 41 4.40 -4.82 -17.50
N SER A 42 3.52 -4.90 -16.49
CA SER A 42 2.07 -4.87 -16.66
C SER A 42 1.48 -3.46 -16.77
N ARG A 43 2.17 -2.45 -16.23
CA ARG A 43 1.82 -1.04 -16.36
C ARG A 43 2.85 -0.38 -17.27
N PRO A 44 2.66 -0.35 -18.60
CA PRO A 44 3.45 0.54 -19.42
C PRO A 44 3.22 1.95 -18.87
N PHE A 45 4.28 2.55 -18.31
CA PHE A 45 4.30 3.98 -18.07
C PHE A 45 4.41 4.61 -19.46
N ASN A 46 3.28 4.69 -20.17
CA ASN A 46 3.19 5.35 -21.45
C ASN A 46 3.31 6.85 -21.18
N PHE A 47 4.50 7.39 -21.39
CA PHE A 47 4.71 8.84 -21.42
C PHE A 47 3.90 9.51 -22.55
N ASP A 48 3.46 8.71 -23.54
CA ASP A 48 2.63 9.11 -24.68
C ASP A 48 1.12 8.78 -24.52
N ASP A 49 0.62 8.54 -23.30
CA ASP A 49 -0.82 8.36 -23.08
C ASP A 49 -1.50 9.70 -22.74
N PRO A 50 -2.18 10.36 -23.69
CA PRO A 50 -2.86 11.64 -23.44
C PRO A 50 -4.08 11.51 -22.52
N GLU A 51 -4.45 10.30 -22.07
CA GLU A 51 -5.58 10.09 -21.14
C GLU A 51 -5.16 10.05 -19.67
N MET A 52 -3.86 10.12 -19.33
CA MET A 52 -3.41 10.20 -17.92
C MET A 52 -3.48 11.64 -17.36
N GLY A 53 -4.51 12.39 -17.77
CA GLY A 53 -4.77 13.78 -17.39
C GLY A 53 -6.05 13.98 -16.58
N ALA A 54 -6.70 12.92 -16.12
CA ALA A 54 -7.87 13.01 -15.26
C ALA A 54 -7.84 11.87 -14.24
N ASP A 55 -8.18 12.20 -12.99
CA ASP A 55 -8.43 11.28 -11.87
C ASP A 55 -7.22 10.78 -11.07
N GLN A 56 -6.59 11.69 -10.31
CA GLN A 56 -6.70 11.78 -8.84
C GLN A 56 -5.55 12.59 -8.23
N ASP A 57 -5.58 13.91 -8.43
CA ASP A 57 -4.98 14.87 -7.51
C ASP A 57 -6.03 15.15 -6.41
N ASP A 58 -6.09 14.30 -5.38
CA ASP A 58 -6.72 14.64 -4.10
C ASP A 58 -5.64 15.10 -3.11
N GLU A 59 -4.73 15.96 -3.58
CA GLU A 59 -3.81 16.68 -2.71
C GLU A 59 -4.51 17.98 -2.29
N PRO A 60 -4.93 18.14 -1.01
CA PRO A 60 -5.56 19.38 -0.58
C PRO A 60 -4.55 20.53 -0.74
N PRO A 61 -4.98 21.71 -1.21
CA PRO A 61 -4.09 22.80 -1.54
C PRO A 61 -3.25 23.22 -0.32
N PRO A 62 -1.95 23.50 -0.49
CA PRO A 62 -1.10 23.97 0.60
C PRO A 62 -1.52 25.39 0.97
N GLY A 63 -2.35 25.53 1.99
CA GLY A 63 -2.87 26.83 2.43
C GLY A 63 -4.19 26.80 3.19
N SER A 64 -4.87 25.66 3.32
CA SER A 64 -6.05 25.58 4.18
C SER A 64 -5.65 25.77 5.65
N PRO A 65 -6.23 26.73 6.38
CA PRO A 65 -6.01 26.84 7.81
C PRO A 65 -6.56 25.58 8.50
N PRO A 66 -5.97 25.14 9.63
CA PRO A 66 -6.55 24.07 10.42
C PRO A 66 -7.93 24.53 10.88
N ASP A 67 -8.99 23.83 10.47
CA ASP A 67 -10.34 24.06 10.98
C ASP A 67 -10.37 23.58 12.44
N VAL A 68 -9.91 24.48 13.32
CA VAL A 68 -10.02 24.34 14.76
C VAL A 68 -10.84 25.52 15.26
N ALA A 69 -12.05 25.17 15.67
CA ALA A 69 -12.93 25.82 16.63
C ALA A 69 -13.64 27.12 16.20
N MET A 70 -14.97 27.01 16.06
CA MET A 70 -15.98 27.94 16.63
C MET A 70 -17.22 27.10 16.94
N ASP A 71 -17.43 26.68 18.19
CA ASP A 71 -18.09 27.40 19.30
C ASP A 71 -19.61 27.12 19.36
N VAL A 72 -19.99 26.47 20.47
CA VAL A 72 -21.19 26.72 21.28
C VAL A 72 -22.57 26.53 20.61
N ASP A 73 -23.21 25.42 20.96
CA ASP A 73 -24.64 25.44 21.31
C ASP A 73 -24.77 24.87 22.73
N GLY A 74 -24.92 25.79 23.68
CA GLY A 74 -25.22 25.45 25.06
C GLY A 74 -26.72 25.41 25.25
N GLU A 75 -27.24 24.29 25.76
CA GLU A 75 -28.45 24.27 26.57
C GLU A 75 -28.27 23.24 27.69
N ALA A 76 -27.66 23.70 28.79
CA ALA A 76 -27.89 23.11 30.11
C ALA A 76 -29.25 23.61 30.61
N LEU A 77 -30.31 22.84 30.34
CA LEU A 77 -31.58 22.99 31.04
C LEU A 77 -31.62 21.98 32.19
N ASN A 78 -31.51 22.51 33.40
CA ASN A 78 -32.01 21.87 34.61
C ASN A 78 -33.49 21.58 34.40
N ASP A 79 -33.91 20.33 34.55
CA ASP A 79 -35.27 20.03 34.99
C ASP A 79 -35.21 19.01 36.12
N ASP A 80 -35.64 19.52 37.26
CA ASP A 80 -35.87 18.89 38.55
C ASP A 80 -37.07 17.93 38.42
N LYS A 81 -36.87 16.63 38.68
CA LYS A 81 -37.93 15.76 39.22
C LYS A 81 -37.41 14.48 39.88
#